data_AF-A0A482ZJ37-F1
#
_entry.id   AF-A0A482ZJ37-F1
#
_cell.length_a   1.000
_cell.length_b   1.000
_cell.length_c   1.000
_cell.angle_alpha   90.00
_cell.angle_beta   90.00
_cell.angle_gamma   90.00
#
_symmetry.space_group_name_H-M   'P 1'
#
loop_
_entity.id
_entity.type
_entity.pdbx_description
1 polymer ?
#
loop_
_entity_poly.entity_id
_entity_poly.type
_entity_poly.pdbx_seq_one_letter_code
_entity_poly.pdbx_strand_id
1 'polypeptide(L)'
;MLLHIVFVVVLLAVSAKSDDEVTDCQRHQQLMANSVNSPVTWDITCDSEGNYNALQCTHQTPKWCRCFTKTGNLASHPSRRIRKCDCYLKKYEAENTGATACKIPRCKSDGSFHPKQCCPTTNKCWCVNEQGEKLNEPTTETLTC
;
A
#
# COMPACT_ATOMS: atom_id res chain seq x y z
N MET A 1 -23.83 -62.85 14.45
CA MET A 1 -22.70 -61.90 14.51
C MET A 1 -22.50 -61.33 13.11
N LEU A 2 -23.42 -60.44 12.72
CA LEU A 2 -23.47 -59.70 11.45
C LEU A 2 -24.50 -58.57 11.66
N LEU A 3 -24.20 -57.41 11.09
CA LEU A 3 -25.05 -56.22 10.89
C LEU A 3 -25.13 -55.16 12.02
N HIS A 4 -25.03 -53.88 11.60
CA HIS A 4 -24.89 -52.58 12.31
C HIS A 4 -23.41 -52.11 12.40
N ILE A 5 -22.87 -51.10 11.72
CA ILE A 5 -23.41 -49.90 11.05
C ILE A 5 -22.37 -49.45 9.98
N VAL A 6 -22.84 -49.24 8.76
CA VAL A 6 -22.18 -48.38 7.76
C VAL A 6 -22.62 -46.95 8.07
N PHE A 7 -21.74 -46.04 8.50
CA PHE A 7 -21.90 -44.57 8.44
C PHE A 7 -20.52 -43.94 8.74
N VAL A 8 -19.70 -43.65 7.73
CA VAL A 8 -19.48 -42.28 7.23
C VAL A 8 -18.99 -41.32 8.32
N VAL A 9 -17.67 -41.13 8.43
CA VAL A 9 -17.01 -39.81 8.55
C VAL A 9 -15.60 -40.00 7.96
N VAL A 10 -15.46 -39.93 6.63
CA VAL A 10 -15.07 -38.72 5.91
C VAL A 10 -13.78 -38.11 6.46
N LEU A 11 -12.74 -38.17 5.61
CA LEU A 11 -11.53 -37.37 5.62
C LEU A 11 -11.74 -36.03 6.36
N LEU A 12 -11.11 -35.88 7.50
CA LEU A 12 -10.67 -34.57 7.92
C LEU A 12 -9.20 -34.71 8.23
N ALA A 13 -8.38 -34.39 7.22
CA ALA A 13 -7.17 -33.65 7.53
C ALA A 13 -7.63 -32.46 8.37
N VAL A 14 -7.57 -32.61 9.69
CA VAL A 14 -7.59 -31.46 10.58
C VAL A 14 -6.24 -30.81 10.35
N SER A 15 -6.12 -30.09 9.24
CA SER A 15 -5.33 -28.87 9.27
C SER A 15 -5.93 -28.10 10.42
N ALA A 16 -5.27 -28.15 11.58
CA ALA A 16 -5.53 -27.21 12.65
C ALA A 16 -5.34 -25.83 12.00
N LYS A 17 -6.43 -25.24 11.54
CA LYS A 17 -6.45 -23.86 11.14
C LYS A 17 -6.25 -23.13 12.44
N SER A 18 -5.02 -22.69 12.67
CA SER A 18 -4.59 -22.05 13.90
C SER A 18 -5.57 -20.92 14.24
N ASP A 19 -6.17 -21.02 15.43
CA ASP A 19 -6.82 -19.88 16.08
C ASP A 19 -5.79 -18.73 16.18
N ASP A 20 -6.19 -17.53 15.74
CA ASP A 20 -5.45 -16.25 15.83
C ASP A 20 -4.04 -16.18 15.21
N GLU A 21 -3.93 -16.23 13.87
CA GLU A 21 -2.70 -15.75 13.20
C GLU A 21 -2.63 -14.21 13.29
N VAL A 22 -1.94 -13.70 14.32
CA VAL A 22 -1.64 -12.27 14.45
C VAL A 22 -0.77 -11.84 13.27
N THR A 23 -1.32 -10.96 12.41
CA THR A 23 -0.63 -10.50 11.21
C THR A 23 0.52 -9.55 11.54
N ASP A 24 1.40 -9.31 10.56
CA ASP A 24 2.51 -8.38 10.73
C ASP A 24 2.05 -6.94 11.04
N CYS A 25 0.93 -6.50 10.46
CA CYS A 25 0.35 -5.20 10.79
C CYS A 25 -0.15 -5.16 12.22
N GLN A 26 -0.91 -6.18 12.66
CA GLN A 26 -1.47 -6.24 14.01
C GLN A 26 -0.36 -6.30 15.06
N ARG A 27 0.72 -7.06 14.80
CA ARG A 27 1.91 -7.08 15.66
C ARG A 27 2.56 -5.70 15.74
N HIS A 28 2.75 -5.02 14.61
CA HIS A 28 3.33 -3.67 14.59
C HIS A 28 2.44 -2.64 15.33
N GLN A 29 1.12 -2.73 15.17
CA GLN A 29 0.17 -1.91 15.93
C GLN A 29 0.31 -2.09 17.44
N GLN A 30 0.37 -3.33 17.93
CA GLN A 30 0.57 -3.62 19.36
C GLN A 30 1.91 -3.08 19.88
N LEU A 31 2.99 -3.22 19.10
CA LEU A 31 4.31 -2.69 19.47
C LEU A 31 4.29 -1.16 19.61
N MET A 32 3.58 -0.46 18.73
CA MET A 32 3.47 1.01 18.82
C MET A 32 2.58 1.45 19.98
N ALA A 33 1.48 0.75 20.24
CA ALA A 33 0.59 1.04 21.37
C ALA A 33 1.29 0.90 22.73
N ASN A 34 2.23 -0.06 22.84
CA ASN A 34 3.00 -0.31 24.06
C ASN A 34 4.28 0.54 24.16
N SER A 35 4.57 1.39 23.17
CA SER A 35 5.77 2.23 23.15
C SER A 35 5.56 3.53 23.93
N VAL A 36 5.63 3.41 25.27
CA VAL A 36 5.29 4.50 26.21
C VAL A 36 6.36 5.60 26.29
N ASN A 37 7.58 5.32 25.84
CA ASN A 37 8.73 6.24 25.96
C ASN A 37 9.22 6.83 24.62
N SER A 38 8.48 6.65 23.52
CA SER A 38 8.89 7.17 22.22
C SER A 38 8.41 8.62 22.02
N PRO A 39 9.29 9.57 21.63
CA PRO A 39 8.89 10.94 21.31
C PRO A 39 8.03 11.02 20.04
N VAL A 40 8.05 9.98 19.20
CA VAL A 40 7.23 9.87 18.00
C VAL A 40 6.57 8.49 17.99
N THR A 41 5.25 8.46 18.01
CA THR A 41 4.48 7.21 17.99
C THR A 41 3.65 7.18 16.72
N TRP A 42 3.86 6.15 15.91
CA TRP A 42 3.08 5.89 14.72
C TRP A 42 1.74 5.27 15.10
N ASP A 43 0.66 5.87 14.62
CA ASP A 43 -0.69 5.30 14.63
C ASP A 43 -0.77 4.28 13.50
N ILE A 44 -0.39 3.04 13.82
CA ILE A 44 -0.41 1.93 12.87
C ILE A 44 -1.82 1.37 12.82
N THR A 45 -2.43 1.42 11.63
CA THR A 45 -3.78 0.94 11.39
C THR A 45 -3.79 -0.18 10.35
N CYS A 46 -4.61 -1.19 10.61
CA CYS A 46 -4.78 -2.35 9.75
C CYS A 46 -6.19 -2.39 9.17
N ASP A 47 -6.37 -3.06 8.03
CA ASP A 47 -7.70 -3.39 7.51
C ASP A 47 -8.26 -4.68 8.15
N SER A 48 -9.46 -5.09 7.74
CA SER A 48 -10.15 -6.28 8.28
C SER A 48 -9.44 -7.60 8.00
N GLU A 49 -8.56 -7.64 7.00
CA GLU A 49 -7.72 -8.80 6.68
C GLU A 49 -6.39 -8.76 7.43
N GLY A 50 -6.14 -7.70 8.22
CA GLY A 50 -4.89 -7.51 8.94
C GLY A 50 -3.75 -7.02 8.05
N ASN A 51 -4.02 -6.52 6.84
CA ASN A 51 -3.03 -5.82 6.04
C ASN A 51 -2.87 -4.38 6.51
N TYR A 52 -1.74 -3.76 6.18
CA TYR A 52 -1.54 -2.35 6.46
C TYR A 52 -2.50 -1.48 5.65
N ASN A 53 -3.15 -0.51 6.32
CA ASN A 53 -3.73 0.61 5.59
C ASN A 53 -2.61 1.42 4.93
N ALA A 54 -2.90 2.00 3.76
CA ALA A 54 -1.85 2.64 2.98
C ALA A 54 -1.26 3.86 3.70
N LEU A 55 -2.10 4.72 4.26
CA LEU A 55 -1.68 5.94 4.94
C LEU A 55 -1.51 5.70 6.44
N GLN A 56 -0.27 5.73 6.91
CA GLN A 56 0.06 5.66 8.34
C GLN A 56 0.56 7.03 8.80
N CYS A 57 0.14 7.49 9.97
CA CYS A 57 0.49 8.81 10.48
C CYS A 57 0.91 8.75 11.96
N THR A 58 1.61 9.77 12.43
CA THR A 58 1.88 9.90 13.88
C THR A 58 0.63 10.39 14.62
N HIS A 59 0.49 10.00 15.88
CA HIS A 59 -0.52 10.59 16.77
C HIS A 59 -0.17 12.05 17.12
N GLN A 60 1.12 12.32 17.32
CA GLN A 60 1.60 13.63 17.76
C GLN A 60 1.60 14.69 16.66
N THR A 61 1.58 15.95 17.11
CA THR A 61 1.79 17.12 16.26
C THR A 61 3.26 17.59 16.31
N PRO A 62 3.85 18.02 15.19
CA PRO A 62 3.25 18.04 13.86
C PRO A 62 3.02 16.63 13.32
N LYS A 63 1.85 16.39 12.69
CA LYS A 63 1.51 15.09 12.13
C LYS A 63 2.41 14.79 10.92
N TRP A 64 3.13 13.68 11.00
CA TRP A 64 3.89 13.12 9.89
C TRP A 64 3.16 11.91 9.36
N CYS A 65 3.04 11.80 8.04
CA CYS A 65 2.40 10.64 7.40
C CYS A 65 3.33 10.00 6.39
N ARG A 66 3.13 8.70 6.14
CA ARG A 66 3.92 7.89 5.22
C ARG A 66 3.06 6.78 4.61
N CYS A 67 3.43 6.34 3.42
CA CYS A 67 2.72 5.27 2.73
C CYS A 67 3.36 3.90 2.95
N PHE A 68 2.53 2.92 3.27
CA PHE A 68 2.88 1.51 3.41
C PHE A 68 2.17 0.68 2.33
N THR A 69 2.83 -0.34 1.80
CA THR A 69 2.15 -1.40 1.04
C THR A 69 1.28 -2.25 1.97
N LYS A 70 0.37 -3.05 1.42
CA LYS A 70 -0.45 -4.00 2.19
C LYS A 70 0.39 -4.94 3.07
N THR A 71 1.59 -5.29 2.62
CA THR A 71 2.56 -6.16 3.31
C THR A 71 3.51 -5.43 4.26
N GLY A 72 3.43 -4.10 4.37
CA GLY A 72 4.23 -3.31 5.32
C GLY A 72 5.52 -2.68 4.76
N ASN A 73 5.78 -2.81 3.46
CA ASN A 73 6.93 -2.12 2.83
C ASN A 73 6.68 -0.62 2.73
N LEU A 74 7.75 0.18 2.84
CA LEU A 74 7.65 1.65 2.79
C LEU A 74 7.60 2.14 1.33
N ALA A 75 6.44 2.65 0.92
CA ALA A 75 6.23 3.21 -0.43
C ALA A 75 6.60 4.71 -0.53
N SER A 76 6.76 5.41 0.60
CA SER A 76 7.16 6.81 0.61
C SER A 76 8.08 7.13 1.78
N HIS A 77 8.70 8.31 1.77
CA HIS A 77 9.31 8.92 2.97
C HIS A 77 8.23 9.61 3.84
N PRO A 78 8.48 9.86 5.14
CA PRO A 78 7.53 10.57 6.00
C PRO A 78 7.48 12.02 5.54
N SER A 79 6.28 12.58 5.50
CA SER A 79 6.11 13.99 5.18
C SER A 79 4.84 14.52 5.82
N ARG A 80 4.89 15.79 6.22
CA ARG A 80 3.74 16.54 6.72
C ARG A 80 2.70 16.83 5.64
N ARG A 81 3.04 16.63 4.35
CA ARG A 81 2.19 16.93 3.19
C ARG A 81 1.39 15.73 2.70
N ILE A 82 1.77 14.51 3.04
CA ILE A 82 1.11 13.30 2.53
C ILE A 82 -0.31 13.21 3.06
N ARG A 83 -1.26 12.98 2.14
CA ARG A 83 -2.71 12.82 2.41
C ARG A 83 -3.30 11.63 1.65
N LYS A 84 -2.69 11.24 0.53
CA LYS A 84 -3.06 10.10 -0.30
C LYS A 84 -1.82 9.21 -0.51
N CYS A 85 -2.05 7.96 -0.91
CA CYS A 85 -0.97 7.01 -1.16
C CYS A 85 -1.01 6.37 -2.55
N ASP A 86 -2.05 6.65 -3.35
CA ASP A 86 -2.30 5.97 -4.62
C ASP A 86 -1.10 6.08 -5.58
N CYS A 87 -0.53 7.27 -5.74
CA CYS A 87 0.62 7.45 -6.62
C CYS A 87 1.89 6.81 -6.06
N TYR A 88 2.15 6.94 -4.75
CA TYR A 88 3.32 6.33 -4.13
C TYR A 88 3.29 4.81 -4.17
N LEU A 89 2.11 4.20 -4.04
CA LEU A 89 1.94 2.76 -4.18
C LEU A 89 2.20 2.29 -5.62
N LYS A 90 1.60 2.95 -6.63
CA LYS A 90 1.89 2.62 -8.04
C LYS A 90 3.37 2.85 -8.38
N LYS A 91 3.99 3.87 -7.80
CA LYS A 91 5.42 4.15 -7.95
C LYS A 91 6.28 3.03 -7.39
N TYR A 92 6.02 2.65 -6.13
CA TYR A 92 6.72 1.56 -5.47
C TYR A 92 6.60 0.25 -6.27
N GLU A 93 5.39 -0.10 -6.71
CA GLU A 93 5.17 -1.29 -7.52
C GLU A 93 5.99 -1.25 -8.82
N ALA A 94 5.89 -0.17 -9.59
CA ALA A 94 6.62 -0.03 -10.85
C ALA A 94 8.16 -0.14 -10.66
N GLU A 95 8.68 0.44 -9.58
CA GLU A 95 10.11 0.35 -9.25
C GLU A 95 10.54 -1.08 -8.87
N ASN A 96 9.68 -1.83 -8.17
CA ASN A 96 10.00 -3.19 -7.71
C ASN A 96 9.71 -4.28 -8.75
N THR A 97 8.89 -4.01 -9.77
CA THR A 97 8.64 -4.95 -10.88
C THR A 97 9.59 -4.75 -12.07
N GLY A 98 10.61 -3.90 -11.94
CA GLY A 98 11.53 -3.59 -13.04
C GLY A 98 10.86 -2.86 -14.20
N ALA A 99 9.84 -2.05 -13.92
CA ALA A 99 9.19 -1.28 -14.96
C ALA A 99 10.17 -0.26 -15.59
N THR A 100 9.95 0.06 -16.87
CA THR A 100 10.75 1.11 -17.50
C THR A 100 10.50 2.45 -16.81
N ALA A 101 11.49 3.36 -16.86
CA ALA A 101 11.38 4.69 -16.27
C ALA A 101 10.16 5.50 -16.74
N CYS A 102 9.56 5.12 -17.88
CA CYS A 102 8.36 5.75 -18.43
C CYS A 102 7.04 5.25 -17.84
N LYS A 103 7.07 4.14 -17.11
CA LYS A 103 5.92 3.61 -16.37
C LYS A 103 5.92 4.03 -14.90
N ILE A 104 7.02 4.58 -14.39
CA ILE A 104 7.12 5.09 -13.02
C ILE A 104 6.39 6.43 -12.95
N PRO A 105 5.27 6.56 -12.22
CA PRO A 105 4.50 7.78 -12.18
C PRO A 105 5.20 8.88 -11.38
N ARG A 106 4.98 10.12 -11.79
CA ARG A 106 5.31 11.33 -11.04
C ARG A 106 4.20 11.65 -10.05
N CYS A 107 4.56 11.78 -8.79
CA CYS A 107 3.64 12.08 -7.70
C CYS A 107 3.78 13.53 -7.23
N LYS A 108 2.67 14.14 -6.80
CA LYS A 108 2.69 15.36 -5.98
C LYS A 108 3.12 15.01 -4.56
N SER A 109 3.52 16.01 -3.78
CA SER A 109 3.98 15.80 -2.40
C SER A 109 2.90 15.33 -1.42
N ASP A 110 1.63 15.43 -1.81
CA ASP A 110 0.49 14.90 -1.05
C ASP A 110 0.20 13.42 -1.34
N GLY A 111 0.92 12.83 -2.31
CA GLY A 111 0.78 11.44 -2.75
C GLY A 111 -0.29 11.20 -3.80
N SER A 112 -0.93 12.26 -4.32
CA SER A 112 -1.73 12.20 -5.54
C SER A 112 -0.85 12.17 -6.79
N PHE A 113 -1.43 11.78 -7.93
CA PHE A 113 -0.74 11.84 -9.21
C PHE A 113 -0.50 13.29 -9.62
N HIS A 114 0.68 13.56 -10.19
CA HIS A 114 0.89 14.80 -10.93
C HIS A 114 0.05 14.75 -12.22
N PRO A 115 -0.77 15.77 -12.55
CA PRO A 115 -1.70 15.69 -13.69
C PRO A 115 -0.97 15.51 -15.01
N LYS A 116 0.22 16.11 -15.15
CA LYS A 116 1.14 15.86 -16.26
C LYS A 116 2.17 14.79 -15.89
N GLN A 117 2.23 13.73 -16.68
CA GLN A 117 3.23 12.66 -16.63
C GLN A 117 4.16 12.78 -17.83
N CYS A 118 5.43 12.40 -17.67
CA CYS A 118 6.42 12.46 -18.75
C CYS A 118 7.36 11.26 -18.70
N CYS A 119 7.62 10.66 -19.86
CA CYS A 119 8.58 9.58 -20.03
C CYS A 119 9.99 10.16 -20.19
N PRO A 120 10.91 9.92 -19.25
CA PRO A 120 12.23 10.57 -19.25
C PRO A 120 13.14 10.11 -20.40
N THR A 121 12.88 8.95 -20.99
CA THR A 121 13.71 8.44 -22.11
C THR A 121 13.25 8.91 -23.49
N THR A 122 11.95 9.20 -23.66
CA THR A 122 11.41 9.67 -24.96
C THR A 122 11.03 11.14 -24.97
N ASN A 123 11.07 11.82 -23.81
CA ASN A 123 10.60 13.18 -23.59
C ASN A 123 9.11 13.41 -23.95
N LYS A 124 8.33 12.34 -24.13
CA LYS A 124 6.89 12.46 -24.37
C LYS A 124 6.12 12.61 -23.06
N CYS A 125 5.15 13.51 -23.02
CA CYS A 125 4.28 13.76 -21.87
C CYS A 125 2.81 13.49 -22.20
N TRP A 126 2.03 13.10 -21.19
CA TRP A 126 0.59 12.87 -21.26
C TRP A 126 -0.10 13.39 -19.99
N CYS A 127 -1.41 13.65 -20.07
CA CYS A 127 -2.25 13.98 -18.93
C CYS A 127 -2.82 12.71 -18.29
N VAL A 128 -3.03 12.75 -16.98
CA VAL A 128 -3.71 11.69 -16.22
C VAL A 128 -4.85 12.24 -15.37
N ASN A 129 -5.86 11.40 -15.11
CA ASN A 129 -6.91 11.70 -14.14
C ASN A 129 -6.43 11.47 -12.68
N GLU A 130 -7.33 11.62 -11.72
CA GLU A 130 -7.02 11.46 -10.29
C GLU A 130 -6.60 10.03 -9.92
N GLN A 131 -6.98 9.03 -10.70
CA GLN A 131 -6.62 7.62 -10.55
C GLN A 131 -5.29 7.28 -11.27
N GLY A 132 -4.69 8.25 -11.95
CA GLY A 132 -3.44 8.10 -12.70
C GLY A 132 -3.62 7.45 -14.07
N GLU A 133 -4.84 7.40 -14.60
CA GLU A 133 -5.13 6.85 -15.93
C GLU A 133 -4.88 7.89 -17.01
N LYS A 134 -4.26 7.45 -18.12
CA LYS A 134 -3.89 8.30 -19.26
C LYS A 134 -5.12 8.86 -19.97
N LEU A 135 -5.15 10.16 -20.21
CA LEU A 135 -6.26 10.88 -20.85
C LEU A 135 -6.03 11.20 -22.33
N ASN A 136 -4.77 11.26 -22.77
CA ASN A 136 -4.41 11.62 -24.14
C ASN A 136 -3.11 10.94 -24.57
N GLU A 137 -2.85 10.89 -25.88
CA GLU A 137 -1.62 10.31 -26.41
C GLU A 137 -0.36 11.11 -26.01
N PRO A 138 0.79 10.44 -25.79
CA PRO A 138 2.01 11.10 -25.36
C PRO A 138 2.58 11.94 -26.49
N THR A 139 2.85 13.21 -26.22
CA THR A 139 3.39 14.17 -27.19
C THR A 139 4.70 14.78 -26.70
N THR A 140 5.56 15.19 -27.63
CA THR A 140 6.75 16.02 -27.37
C THR A 140 6.43 17.52 -27.40
N GLU A 141 5.21 17.89 -27.79
CA GLU A 141 4.74 19.28 -27.81
C GLU A 141 4.43 19.81 -26.41
N THR A 142 4.22 21.13 -26.30
CA THR A 142 3.84 21.75 -25.03
C THR A 142 2.47 21.26 -24.59
N LEU A 143 2.41 20.60 -23.43
CA LEU A 143 1.20 20.02 -22.86
C LEU A 143 0.84 20.68 -21.52
N THR A 144 -0.42 21.13 -21.43
CA THR A 144 -1.05 21.62 -20.20
C THR A 144 -2.06 20.59 -19.70
N CYS A 145 -1.87 20.21 -18.44
CA CYS A 145 -2.72 19.40 -17.59
C CYS A 145 -2.75 20.13 -16.24
#